data_AF-A0A1G3UB02-F1
#
_entry.id   AF-A0A1G3UB02-F1
#
_cell.length_a   1.000
_cell.length_b   1.000
_cell.length_c   1.000
_cell.angle_alpha   90.00
_cell.angle_beta   90.00
_cell.angle_gamma   90.00
#
_symmetry.space_group_name_H-M   'P 1'
#
loop_
_entity.id
_entity.type
_entity.pdbx_description
1 polymer ?
#
loop_
_entity_poly.entity_id
_entity_poly.type
_entity_poly.pdbx_seq_one_letter_code
_entity_poly.pdbx_strand_id
1 'polypeptide(L)'
;MYIAIEGIDTAGKSTQIEKLQKHFEDAIITKEPGGTEVGKEIREIVLSTKAKSKKAEFLLFLADRAEHVKEIIEPNIGKLIISDRSVVSGVAYALVQSEISQTAILHLNRFATGGIYPQKIFLLKLTKEELEFRLSQKKLDGIELRGVEYLLNIQNAIIEAAKLLNLELIIIDATKSIEEIYNEILNNIKQ
;
A
#
# COMPACT_ATOMS: atom_id res chain seq x y z
N MET A 1 -10.32 9.01 10.80
CA MET A 1 -9.04 8.29 10.86
C MET A 1 -8.81 7.56 9.54
N TYR A 2 -7.70 7.82 8.89
CA TYR A 2 -7.23 7.17 7.67
C TYR A 2 -6.11 6.19 7.99
N ILE A 3 -6.32 4.90 7.69
CA ILE A 3 -5.32 3.84 7.87
C ILE A 3 -5.00 3.18 6.53
N ALA A 4 -3.80 2.62 6.43
CA ALA A 4 -3.40 1.79 5.29
C ALA A 4 -3.04 0.38 5.76
N ILE A 5 -3.58 -0.62 5.07
CA ILE A 5 -3.15 -2.01 5.18
C ILE A 5 -2.12 -2.25 4.07
N GLU A 6 -0.90 -2.55 4.47
CA GLU A 6 0.27 -2.67 3.63
C GLU A 6 0.88 -4.06 3.71
N GLY A 7 1.73 -4.38 2.74
CA GLY A 7 2.34 -5.69 2.61
C GLY A 7 2.56 -6.05 1.15
N ILE A 8 3.52 -6.93 0.91
CA ILE A 8 3.73 -7.50 -0.42
C ILE A 8 2.52 -8.33 -0.85
N ASP A 9 2.48 -8.71 -2.12
CA ASP A 9 1.39 -9.53 -2.61
C ASP A 9 1.37 -10.89 -1.89
N THR A 10 0.18 -11.47 -1.76
CA THR A 10 -0.13 -12.65 -0.94
C THR A 10 -0.03 -12.49 0.59
N ALA A 11 0.31 -11.31 1.12
CA ALA A 11 0.39 -11.08 2.58
C ALA A 11 -0.96 -11.16 3.34
N GLY A 12 -2.10 -11.29 2.65
CA GLY A 12 -3.42 -11.44 3.29
C GLY A 12 -4.18 -10.12 3.51
N LYS A 13 -3.74 -9.01 2.89
CA LYS A 13 -4.34 -7.68 3.02
C LYS A 13 -5.85 -7.68 2.77
N SER A 14 -6.28 -8.20 1.62
CA SER A 14 -7.69 -8.19 1.22
C SER A 14 -8.58 -8.97 2.18
N THR A 15 -8.10 -10.08 2.74
CA THR A 15 -8.81 -10.85 3.77
C THR A 15 -9.02 -10.03 5.04
N GLN A 16 -8.00 -9.28 5.48
CA GLN A 16 -8.12 -8.43 6.67
C GLN A 16 -9.05 -7.25 6.42
N ILE A 17 -8.96 -6.61 5.25
CA ILE A 17 -9.84 -5.51 4.87
C ILE A 17 -11.31 -5.97 4.82
N GLU A 18 -11.60 -7.15 4.26
CA GLU A 18 -12.97 -7.68 4.22
C GLU A 18 -13.53 -7.90 5.63
N LYS A 19 -12.72 -8.44 6.55
CA LYS A 19 -13.13 -8.61 7.96
C LYS A 19 -13.37 -7.26 8.65
N LEU A 20 -12.48 -6.29 8.43
CA LEU A 20 -12.61 -4.94 8.99
C LEU A 20 -13.85 -4.22 8.45
N GLN A 21 -14.15 -4.37 7.15
CA GLN A 21 -15.35 -3.80 6.55
C GLN A 21 -16.63 -4.34 7.19
N LYS A 22 -16.67 -5.65 7.51
CA LYS A 22 -17.81 -6.25 8.24
C LYS A 22 -17.93 -5.75 9.68
N HIS A 23 -16.83 -5.33 10.31
CA HIS A 23 -16.84 -4.81 11.67
C HIS A 23 -17.18 -3.31 11.73
N PHE A 24 -16.69 -2.54 10.76
CA PHE A 24 -16.90 -1.11 10.63
C PHE A 24 -17.75 -0.82 9.39
N GLU A 25 -19.06 -1.03 9.50
CA GLU A 25 -19.98 -0.91 8.35
C GLU A 25 -19.96 0.46 7.67
N ASP A 26 -19.72 1.53 8.46
CA ASP A 26 -19.62 2.91 7.97
C ASP A 26 -18.22 3.31 7.47
N ALA A 27 -17.24 2.40 7.52
CA ALA A 27 -15.89 2.69 7.06
C ALA A 27 -15.83 2.80 5.54
N ILE A 28 -15.08 3.80 5.07
CA ILE A 28 -14.77 3.96 3.65
C ILE A 28 -13.63 3.00 3.31
N ILE A 29 -13.93 1.98 2.52
CA ILE A 29 -12.92 1.06 1.98
C ILE A 29 -12.44 1.56 0.63
N THR A 30 -11.12 1.66 0.46
CA THR A 30 -10.51 2.10 -0.79
C THR A 30 -9.19 1.38 -1.06
N LYS A 31 -8.51 1.71 -2.15
CA LYS A 31 -7.22 1.13 -2.54
C LYS A 31 -6.40 2.05 -3.44
N GLU A 32 -5.08 1.88 -3.39
CA GLU A 32 -4.14 2.49 -4.33
C GLU A 32 -3.28 1.44 -5.05
N PRO A 33 -3.06 1.55 -6.37
CA PRO A 33 -3.83 2.37 -7.30
C PRO A 33 -5.21 1.78 -7.59
N GLY A 34 -6.15 2.60 -8.05
CA GLY A 34 -7.45 2.15 -8.56
C GLY A 34 -8.65 2.37 -7.65
N GLY A 35 -8.58 3.34 -6.74
CA GLY A 35 -9.71 3.76 -5.91
C GLY A 35 -10.77 4.57 -6.66
N THR A 36 -10.37 5.28 -7.74
CA THR A 36 -11.22 6.18 -8.54
C THR A 36 -11.38 5.67 -9.98
N GLU A 37 -12.27 6.26 -10.79
CA GLU A 37 -12.40 5.89 -12.21
C GLU A 37 -11.10 6.13 -12.98
N VAL A 38 -10.49 7.31 -12.83
CA VAL A 38 -9.16 7.61 -13.39
C VAL A 38 -8.10 6.67 -12.83
N GLY A 39 -8.15 6.38 -11.53
CA GLY A 39 -7.22 5.46 -10.88
C GLY A 39 -7.30 4.05 -11.46
N LYS A 40 -8.49 3.58 -11.87
CA LYS A 40 -8.65 2.26 -12.51
C LYS A 40 -7.91 2.21 -13.85
N GLU A 41 -8.05 3.25 -14.68
CA GLU A 41 -7.32 3.35 -15.95
C GLU A 41 -5.80 3.41 -15.73
N ILE A 42 -5.35 4.21 -14.75
CA ILE A 42 -3.93 4.29 -14.40
C ILE A 42 -3.40 2.93 -13.92
N ARG A 43 -4.17 2.22 -13.09
CA ARG A 43 -3.82 0.89 -12.59
C ARG A 43 -3.61 -0.08 -13.75
N GLU A 44 -4.47 -0.08 -14.75
CA GLU A 44 -4.31 -0.92 -15.94
C GLU A 44 -2.98 -0.64 -16.66
N ILE A 45 -2.63 0.63 -16.84
CA ILE A 45 -1.38 1.03 -17.49
C ILE A 45 -0.17 0.53 -16.70
N VAL A 46 -0.14 0.76 -15.39
CA VAL A 46 1.00 0.39 -14.54
C VAL A 46 1.17 -1.13 -14.45
N LEU A 47 0.08 -1.90 -14.34
CA LEU A 47 0.13 -3.36 -14.28
C LEU A 47 0.47 -4.01 -15.64
N SER A 48 0.18 -3.32 -16.75
CA SER A 48 0.42 -3.86 -18.10
C SER A 48 1.90 -3.92 -18.52
N THR A 49 2.84 -3.48 -17.69
CA THR A 49 4.30 -3.40 -17.98
C THR A 49 4.67 -2.54 -19.20
N LYS A 50 3.71 -1.77 -19.75
CA LYS A 50 3.91 -0.89 -20.92
C LYS A 50 4.88 0.26 -20.63
N ALA A 51 4.90 0.76 -19.39
CA ALA A 51 5.78 1.84 -18.99
C ALA A 51 7.23 1.36 -18.87
N LYS A 52 8.10 1.82 -19.78
CA LYS A 52 9.54 1.52 -19.74
C LYS A 52 10.33 2.43 -18.80
N SER A 53 9.88 3.69 -18.65
CA SER A 53 10.52 4.66 -17.77
C SER A 53 10.03 4.50 -16.33
N LYS A 54 10.96 4.34 -15.39
CA LYS A 54 10.64 4.26 -13.96
C LYS A 54 10.09 5.57 -13.40
N LYS A 55 10.57 6.70 -13.93
CA LYS A 55 9.99 8.02 -13.64
C LYS A 55 8.54 8.12 -14.11
N ALA A 56 8.20 7.60 -15.30
CA ALA A 56 6.82 7.59 -15.77
C ALA A 56 5.93 6.68 -14.92
N GLU A 57 6.40 5.47 -14.57
CA GLU A 57 5.71 4.55 -13.65
C GLU A 57 5.42 5.24 -12.29
N PHE A 58 6.42 5.93 -11.73
CA PHE A 58 6.25 6.70 -10.48
C PHE A 58 5.26 7.86 -10.61
N LEU A 59 5.33 8.64 -11.68
CA LEU A 59 4.41 9.75 -11.92
C LEU A 59 2.96 9.28 -12.12
N LEU A 60 2.75 8.11 -12.72
CA LEU A 60 1.43 7.50 -12.82
C LEU A 60 0.86 7.14 -11.44
N PHE A 61 1.67 6.53 -10.57
CA PHE A 61 1.25 6.29 -9.18
C PHE A 61 0.93 7.59 -8.43
N LEU A 62 1.68 8.67 -8.69
CA LEU A 62 1.40 9.98 -8.09
C LEU A 62 0.11 10.60 -8.63
N ALA A 63 -0.18 10.43 -9.93
CA ALA A 63 -1.42 10.90 -10.53
C ALA A 63 -2.64 10.19 -9.93
N ASP A 64 -2.59 8.86 -9.83
CA ASP A 64 -3.63 8.07 -9.15
C ASP A 64 -3.81 8.53 -7.70
N ARG A 65 -2.71 8.72 -6.97
CA ARG A 65 -2.77 9.17 -5.57
C ARG A 65 -3.37 10.57 -5.42
N ALA A 66 -3.02 11.51 -6.30
CA ALA A 66 -3.57 12.86 -6.26
C ALA A 66 -5.09 12.83 -6.49
N GLU A 67 -5.55 12.05 -7.47
CA GLU A 67 -6.97 11.86 -7.73
C GLU A 67 -7.68 11.18 -6.56
N HIS A 68 -7.07 10.12 -6.02
CA HIS A 68 -7.61 9.38 -4.89
C HIS A 68 -7.77 10.25 -3.64
N VAL A 69 -6.78 11.10 -3.35
CA VAL A 69 -6.89 12.07 -2.26
C VAL A 69 -8.03 13.02 -2.51
N LYS A 70 -8.18 13.54 -3.75
CA LYS A 70 -9.20 14.52 -4.07
C LYS A 70 -10.62 13.98 -3.97
N GLU A 71 -10.87 12.80 -4.53
CA GLU A 71 -12.21 12.24 -4.65
C GLU A 71 -12.65 11.46 -3.41
N ILE A 72 -11.70 10.81 -2.71
CA ILE A 72 -12.04 9.86 -1.63
C ILE A 72 -11.54 10.35 -0.28
N ILE A 73 -10.25 10.72 -0.15
CA ILE A 73 -9.68 10.99 1.17
C ILE A 73 -10.14 12.34 1.72
N GLU A 74 -9.97 13.44 0.96
CA GLU A 74 -10.34 14.80 1.36
C GLU A 74 -11.81 14.91 1.80
N PRO A 75 -12.81 14.40 1.03
CA PRO A 75 -14.21 14.56 1.41
C PRO A 75 -14.63 13.74 2.64
N ASN A 76 -13.83 12.73 3.00
CA ASN A 76 -14.13 11.80 4.10
C ASN A 76 -13.21 11.98 5.32
N ILE A 77 -12.49 13.11 5.41
CA ILE A 77 -11.77 13.48 6.62
C ILE A 77 -12.74 13.45 7.81
N GLY A 78 -12.31 12.80 8.90
CA GLY A 78 -13.14 12.57 10.09
C GLY A 78 -13.81 11.20 10.15
N LYS A 79 -14.07 10.54 9.01
CA LYS A 79 -14.55 9.15 8.97
C LYS A 79 -13.40 8.15 9.10
N LEU A 80 -13.72 6.89 9.36
CA LEU A 80 -12.76 5.79 9.22
C LEU A 80 -12.56 5.47 7.73
N ILE A 81 -11.34 5.60 7.24
CA ILE A 81 -10.94 5.22 5.88
C ILE A 81 -9.91 4.10 6.00
N ILE A 82 -10.14 2.98 5.33
CA ILE A 82 -9.25 1.81 5.30
C ILE A 82 -8.83 1.59 3.86
N SER A 83 -7.54 1.81 3.58
CA SER A 83 -6.99 1.68 2.23
C SER A 83 -6.14 0.42 2.07
N ASP A 84 -6.38 -0.36 1.01
CA ASP A 84 -5.43 -1.36 0.52
C ASP A 84 -4.29 -0.62 -0.17
N ARG A 85 -3.14 -0.56 0.50
CA ARG A 85 -1.98 0.28 0.16
C ARG A 85 -2.23 1.79 0.23
N SER A 86 -1.15 2.55 0.30
CA SER A 86 -1.12 4.02 0.33
C SER A 86 0.28 4.54 -0.10
N VAL A 87 0.60 5.77 0.28
CA VAL A 87 1.84 6.49 0.00
C VAL A 87 3.10 5.70 0.32
N VAL A 88 3.12 4.89 1.40
CA VAL A 88 4.32 4.12 1.78
C VAL A 88 4.66 3.05 0.75
N SER A 89 3.67 2.40 0.13
CA SER A 89 3.88 1.54 -1.04
C SER A 89 4.51 2.35 -2.18
N GLY A 90 3.92 3.49 -2.57
CA GLY A 90 4.46 4.32 -3.66
C GLY A 90 5.92 4.75 -3.45
N VAL A 91 6.27 5.17 -2.23
CA VAL A 91 7.64 5.54 -1.86
C VAL A 91 8.56 4.32 -1.89
N ALA A 92 8.15 3.18 -1.33
CA ALA A 92 8.95 1.96 -1.30
C ALA A 92 9.35 1.48 -2.71
N TYR A 93 8.40 1.47 -3.65
CA TYR A 93 8.68 1.12 -5.04
C TYR A 93 9.68 2.08 -5.69
N ALA A 94 9.54 3.39 -5.44
CA ALA A 94 10.45 4.39 -5.99
C ALA A 94 11.88 4.29 -5.39
N LEU A 95 12.00 3.97 -4.10
CA LEU A 95 13.29 3.74 -3.43
C LEU A 95 14.02 2.53 -4.04
N VAL A 96 13.32 1.40 -4.22
CA VAL A 96 13.91 0.19 -4.80
C VAL A 96 14.37 0.41 -6.24
N GLN A 97 13.70 1.28 -7.00
CA GLN A 97 14.12 1.62 -8.37
C GLN A 97 15.43 2.43 -8.43
N SER A 98 15.78 3.17 -7.37
CA SER A 98 17.03 3.95 -7.27
C SER A 98 17.30 4.95 -8.42
N GLU A 99 16.30 5.30 -9.24
CA GLU A 99 16.42 6.27 -10.34
C GLU A 99 16.01 7.71 -9.94
N ILE A 100 15.40 7.85 -8.77
CA ILE A 100 14.83 9.11 -8.28
C ILE A 100 15.42 9.38 -6.90
N SER A 101 15.96 10.58 -6.70
CA SER A 101 16.48 10.96 -5.38
C SER A 101 15.37 10.90 -4.33
N GLN A 102 15.72 10.45 -3.13
CA GLN A 102 14.80 10.39 -1.98
C GLN A 102 14.09 11.72 -1.72
N THR A 103 14.81 12.85 -1.80
CA THR A 103 14.22 14.19 -1.64
C THR A 103 13.11 14.46 -2.66
N ALA A 104 13.33 14.09 -3.92
CA ALA A 104 12.32 14.24 -4.96
C ALA A 104 11.12 13.31 -4.73
N ILE A 105 11.36 12.06 -4.29
CA ILE A 105 10.28 11.11 -3.96
C ILE A 105 9.37 11.70 -2.86
N LEU A 106 9.95 12.19 -1.77
CA LEU A 106 9.19 12.75 -0.65
C LEU A 106 8.45 14.04 -1.05
N HIS A 107 9.10 14.94 -1.80
CA HIS A 107 8.48 16.17 -2.26
C HIS A 107 7.30 15.87 -3.20
N LEU A 108 7.48 15.00 -4.19
CA LEU A 108 6.43 14.68 -5.15
C LEU A 108 5.24 13.98 -4.52
N ASN A 109 5.46 13.11 -3.53
CA ASN A 109 4.37 12.52 -2.76
C ASN A 109 3.62 13.58 -1.94
N ARG A 110 4.33 14.48 -1.26
CA ARG A 110 3.71 15.59 -0.53
C ARG A 110 2.91 16.52 -1.45
N PHE A 111 3.42 16.76 -2.65
CA PHE A 111 2.72 17.53 -3.68
C PHE A 111 1.44 16.82 -4.10
N ALA A 112 1.50 15.53 -4.43
CA ALA A 112 0.34 14.75 -4.85
C ALA A 112 -0.75 14.67 -3.77
N THR A 113 -0.37 14.54 -2.50
CA THR A 113 -1.34 14.34 -1.41
C THR A 113 -1.75 15.61 -0.68
N GLY A 114 -1.16 16.76 -1.00
CA GLY A 114 -1.31 17.97 -0.18
C GLY A 114 -0.77 17.81 1.26
N GLY A 115 0.01 16.76 1.53
CA GLY A 115 0.45 16.40 2.89
C GLY A 115 -0.56 15.57 3.69
N ILE A 116 -1.65 15.10 3.08
CA ILE A 116 -2.60 14.19 3.70
C ILE A 116 -2.04 12.77 3.62
N TYR A 117 -1.76 12.17 4.78
CA TYR A 117 -1.22 10.81 4.89
C TYR A 117 -2.05 9.96 5.86
N PRO A 118 -1.99 8.62 5.75
CA PRO A 118 -2.60 7.75 6.75
C PRO A 118 -1.95 7.97 8.12
N GLN A 119 -2.76 7.97 9.17
CA GLN A 119 -2.27 8.09 10.54
C GLN A 119 -1.55 6.80 10.99
N LYS A 120 -2.05 5.63 10.59
CA LYS A 120 -1.49 4.32 10.94
C LYS A 120 -1.27 3.46 9.71
N ILE A 121 -0.09 2.84 9.63
CA ILE A 121 0.29 1.86 8.62
C ILE A 121 0.36 0.48 9.27
N PHE A 122 -0.42 -0.47 8.77
CA PHE A 122 -0.36 -1.87 9.19
C PHE A 122 0.37 -2.68 8.15
N LEU A 123 1.64 -2.99 8.39
CA LEU A 123 2.43 -3.82 7.47
C LEU A 123 2.28 -5.30 7.84
N LEU A 124 1.58 -6.05 6.99
CA LEU A 124 1.55 -7.51 7.02
C LEU A 124 2.87 -8.05 6.47
N LYS A 125 3.76 -8.47 7.35
CA LYS A 125 5.13 -8.88 7.04
C LYS A 125 5.23 -10.38 6.86
N LEU A 126 5.73 -10.82 5.71
CA LEU A 126 6.03 -12.21 5.41
C LEU A 126 7.52 -12.54 5.62
N THR A 127 7.80 -13.80 5.95
CA THR A 127 9.13 -14.39 5.80
C THR A 127 9.36 -14.77 4.33
N LYS A 128 10.60 -15.08 3.98
CA LYS A 128 10.94 -15.54 2.63
C LYS A 128 10.25 -16.86 2.30
N GLU A 129 10.27 -17.79 3.25
CA GLU A 129 9.72 -19.13 3.11
C GLU A 129 8.21 -19.08 2.88
N GLU A 130 7.50 -18.25 3.65
CA GLU A 130 6.05 -18.09 3.51
C GLU A 130 5.69 -17.41 2.18
N LEU A 131 6.47 -16.42 1.76
CA LEU A 131 6.27 -15.76 0.47
C LEU A 131 6.43 -16.74 -0.69
N GLU A 132 7.50 -17.54 -0.68
CA GLU A 132 7.74 -18.58 -1.68
C GLU A 132 6.59 -19.58 -1.73
N PHE A 133 6.12 -20.04 -0.56
CA PHE A 133 4.98 -20.94 -0.45
C PHE A 133 3.72 -20.33 -1.07
N ARG A 134 3.34 -19.10 -0.71
CA ARG A 134 2.10 -18.48 -1.21
C ARG A 134 2.14 -18.15 -2.69
N LEU A 135 3.28 -17.70 -3.22
CA LEU A 135 3.43 -17.45 -4.65
C LEU A 135 3.29 -18.73 -5.48
N SER A 136 3.70 -19.88 -4.95
CA SER A 136 3.54 -21.18 -5.63
C SER A 136 2.08 -21.59 -5.87
N GLN A 137 1.13 -20.97 -5.16
CA GLN A 137 -0.30 -21.32 -5.21
C GLN A 137 -1.11 -20.48 -6.21
N LYS A 138 -0.50 -19.53 -6.93
CA LYS A 138 -1.21 -18.64 -7.86
C LYS A 138 -0.44 -18.35 -9.15
N LYS A 139 -1.16 -17.82 -10.14
CA LYS A 139 -0.57 -17.20 -11.33
C LYS A 139 -0.01 -15.83 -10.98
N LEU A 140 1.22 -15.57 -11.39
CA LEU A 140 1.96 -14.34 -11.08
C LEU A 140 1.61 -13.18 -12.02
N ASP A 141 1.55 -11.97 -11.49
CA ASP A 141 1.45 -10.72 -12.27
C ASP A 141 2.82 -10.11 -12.62
N GLY A 142 2.82 -8.97 -13.33
CA GLY A 142 4.05 -8.32 -13.83
C GLY A 142 5.00 -7.81 -12.72
N ILE A 143 4.51 -7.55 -11.51
CA ILE A 143 5.35 -7.17 -10.37
C ILE A 143 5.89 -8.43 -9.71
N GLU A 144 5.05 -9.43 -9.50
CA GLU A 144 5.41 -10.70 -8.86
C GLU A 144 6.45 -11.48 -9.68
N LEU A 145 6.39 -11.37 -11.01
CA LEU A 145 7.39 -11.94 -11.93
C LEU A 145 8.80 -11.34 -11.77
N ARG A 146 8.96 -10.24 -11.02
CA ARG A 146 10.29 -9.67 -10.69
C ARG A 146 11.03 -10.49 -9.62
N GLY A 147 10.36 -11.44 -8.96
CA GLY A 147 10.97 -12.45 -8.08
C GLY A 147 10.88 -12.17 -6.58
N VAL A 148 11.13 -13.21 -5.79
CA VAL A 148 11.02 -13.22 -4.31
C VAL A 148 11.91 -12.16 -3.66
N GLU A 149 13.18 -12.08 -4.05
CA GLU A 149 14.13 -11.09 -3.50
C GLU A 149 13.68 -9.66 -3.76
N TYR A 150 13.13 -9.39 -4.95
CA TYR A 150 12.58 -8.07 -5.28
C TYR A 150 11.42 -7.72 -4.36
N LEU A 151 10.49 -8.65 -4.11
CA LEU A 151 9.36 -8.43 -3.21
C LEU A 151 9.83 -8.21 -1.76
N LEU A 152 10.79 -8.99 -1.26
CA LEU A 152 11.36 -8.79 0.08
C LEU A 152 12.06 -7.43 0.20
N ASN A 153 12.74 -6.97 -0.84
CA ASN A 153 13.30 -5.61 -0.88
C ASN A 153 12.21 -4.54 -0.81
N ILE A 154 11.09 -4.72 -1.52
CA ILE A 154 9.93 -3.82 -1.41
C ILE A 154 9.37 -3.82 0.02
N GLN A 155 9.25 -4.99 0.66
CA GLN A 155 8.79 -5.08 2.05
C GLN A 155 9.68 -4.27 3.00
N ASN A 156 11.01 -4.38 2.87
CA ASN A 156 11.95 -3.59 3.67
C ASN A 156 11.86 -2.09 3.34
N ALA A 157 11.69 -1.75 2.06
CA ALA A 157 11.51 -0.37 1.63
C ALA A 157 10.19 0.26 2.12
N ILE A 158 9.14 -0.52 2.40
CA ILE A 158 7.92 -0.01 3.08
C ILE A 158 8.24 0.44 4.51
N ILE A 159 9.07 -0.31 5.23
CA ILE A 159 9.50 0.05 6.58
C ILE A 159 10.33 1.34 6.55
N GLU A 160 11.23 1.47 5.57
CA GLU A 160 11.99 2.70 5.35
C GLU A 160 11.09 3.87 4.97
N ALA A 161 10.17 3.68 4.03
CA ALA A 161 9.23 4.71 3.58
C ALA A 161 8.40 5.28 4.73
N ALA A 162 7.88 4.43 5.61
CA ALA A 162 7.13 4.87 6.79
C ALA A 162 7.98 5.75 7.72
N LYS A 163 9.26 5.38 7.94
CA LYS A 163 10.20 6.21 8.72
C LYS A 163 10.47 7.56 8.05
N LEU A 164 10.71 7.57 6.74
CA LEU A 164 10.99 8.79 5.98
C LEU A 164 9.81 9.77 5.95
N LEU A 165 8.60 9.24 5.94
CA LEU A 165 7.37 10.02 6.00
C LEU A 165 6.92 10.34 7.43
N ASN A 166 7.64 9.86 8.44
CA ASN A 166 7.30 10.00 9.87
C ASN A 166 5.87 9.52 10.20
N LEU A 167 5.51 8.33 9.68
CA LEU A 167 4.21 7.72 9.89
C LEU A 167 4.29 6.60 10.93
N GLU A 168 3.22 6.43 11.71
CA GLU A 168 3.12 5.34 12.69
C GLU A 168 3.03 3.99 11.95
N LEU A 169 4.04 3.14 12.15
CA LEU A 169 4.14 1.82 11.53
C LEU A 169 3.94 0.73 12.57
N ILE A 170 2.97 -0.14 12.30
CA ILE A 170 2.65 -1.33 13.07
C ILE A 170 2.96 -2.54 12.19
N ILE A 171 3.98 -3.30 12.57
CA ILE A 171 4.41 -4.49 11.83
C ILE A 171 3.72 -5.70 12.44
N ILE A 172 2.95 -6.43 11.62
CA ILE A 172 2.21 -7.62 12.03
C ILE A 172 2.79 -8.83 11.30
N ASP A 173 3.04 -9.90 12.04
CA ASP A 173 3.46 -11.17 11.47
C ASP A 173 2.31 -11.81 10.66
N ALA A 174 2.50 -11.88 9.34
CA ALA A 174 1.50 -12.40 8.42
C ALA A 174 1.45 -13.94 8.35
N THR A 175 2.27 -14.64 9.16
CA THR A 175 2.22 -16.10 9.34
C THR A 175 1.21 -16.53 10.41
N LYS A 176 0.76 -15.60 11.26
CA LYS A 176 -0.30 -15.84 12.25
C LYS A 176 -1.63 -16.18 11.58
N SER A 177 -2.57 -16.73 12.36
CA SER A 177 -3.91 -16.98 11.84
C SER A 177 -4.62 -15.68 11.46
N ILE A 178 -5.60 -15.79 10.55
CA ILE A 178 -6.42 -14.65 10.10
C ILE A 178 -7.02 -13.89 11.28
N GLU A 179 -7.46 -14.62 12.32
CA GLU A 179 -8.12 -14.06 13.49
C GLU A 179 -7.15 -13.31 14.41
N GLU A 180 -5.94 -13.83 14.60
CA GLU A 180 -4.90 -13.14 15.38
C GLU A 180 -4.48 -11.82 14.72
N ILE A 181 -4.25 -11.83 13.40
CA ILE A 181 -3.92 -10.62 12.63
C ILE A 181 -5.07 -9.61 12.73
N TYR A 182 -6.31 -10.06 12.55
CA TYR A 182 -7.50 -9.22 12.63
C TYR A 182 -7.61 -8.53 14.00
N ASN A 183 -7.45 -9.29 15.09
CA ASN A 183 -7.52 -8.76 16.45
C ASN A 183 -6.39 -7.77 16.74
N GLU A 184 -5.19 -8.03 16.23
CA GLU A 184 -4.04 -7.13 16.35
C GLU A 184 -4.31 -5.78 15.65
N ILE A 185 -4.84 -5.81 14.42
CA ILE A 185 -5.24 -4.58 13.70
C ILE A 185 -6.35 -3.85 14.48
N LEU A 186 -7.39 -4.58 14.88
CA LEU A 186 -8.58 -4.00 15.53
C LEU A 186 -8.23 -3.29 16.85
N ASN A 187 -7.36 -3.90 17.66
CA ASN A 187 -6.93 -3.31 18.94
C ASN A 187 -6.15 -2.00 18.74
N ASN A 188 -5.37 -1.90 17.67
CA ASN A 188 -4.63 -0.70 17.33
C ASN A 188 -5.49 0.40 16.67
N ILE A 189 -6.64 0.05 16.06
CA ILE A 189 -7.61 1.03 15.54
C ILE A 189 -8.38 1.69 16.69
N LYS A 190 -8.63 0.97 17.79
CA LYS A 190 -9.43 1.45 18.94
C LYS A 190 -8.67 2.31 19.95
N GLN A 191 -7.33 2.29 19.91
CA GLN A 191 -6.44 3.12 20.72
C GLN A 191 -6.21 4.47 20.06
#